data_AF-A0AAV9EZ40-F1
#
_entry.id   AF-A0AAV9EZ40-F1
#
_cell.length_a   1.000
_cell.length_b   1.000
_cell.length_c   1.000
_cell.angle_alpha   90.00
_cell.angle_beta   90.00
_cell.angle_gamma   90.00
#
_symmetry.space_group_name_H-M   'P 1'
#
loop_
_entity.id
_entity.type
_entity.pdbx_description
1 polymer ?
#
loop_
_entity_poly.entity_id
_entity_poly.type
_entity_poly.pdbx_seq_one_letter_code
_entity_poly.pdbx_strand_id
1 'polypeptide(L)'
;MGDKSWVVQINEKLKHSNPSEESQLWKKRSIYRVPACVKDLNRKAYKPQVVSFGPYHHGEDQLMPMEEHKQRALLQFLRSPHGTLHMVPYIKRDMLMLENQLPLRVLERLITVESGITVEGGKSKHVDQIHRLILRFYAPTRSTPVTTVLGLHVLDVFRKSFLQGPSKRSAAHPSHNYPRSDTNDIVRSAMELNEAGIRFKTSRSDSLEDISFHHGVLYLPPIVVDDVTESMFLNLMAFERLHVGAGNQVTSYVFFMDNIIDSSKDVALLNAKGIIQNAVGSDKAVAKLFNSLSKDVTLDQDGPLDEVHRRVNKYCRKSWNMWRANLIHTYFRSPWAFLSLAAAIFLLALTIAQTVYTILPYYNNVC
;
A
#
# COMPACT_ATOMS: atom_id res chain seq x y z
N MET A 1 -12.83 25.59 37.54
CA MET A 1 -11.39 25.82 37.26
C MET A 1 -10.60 24.72 37.93
N GLY A 2 -10.53 23.57 37.28
CA GLY A 2 -9.67 22.46 37.68
C GLY A 2 -8.99 21.95 36.42
N ASP A 3 -7.82 21.37 36.58
CA ASP A 3 -7.24 20.41 35.63
C ASP A 3 -6.37 20.96 34.48
N LYS A 4 -5.28 21.65 34.83
CA LYS A 4 -4.06 21.76 33.98
C LYS A 4 -2.79 21.24 34.66
N SER A 5 -2.90 20.68 35.87
CA SER A 5 -1.75 20.22 36.67
C SER A 5 -1.00 19.08 35.99
N TRP A 6 -1.71 18.14 35.36
CA TRP A 6 -1.10 17.06 34.59
C TRP A 6 -0.38 17.56 33.33
N VAL A 7 -0.91 18.59 32.66
CA VAL A 7 -0.28 19.21 31.47
C VAL A 7 1.06 19.86 31.87
N VAL A 8 1.10 20.54 33.03
CA VAL A 8 2.33 21.12 33.57
C VAL A 8 3.34 20.04 33.93
N GLN A 9 2.90 18.94 34.57
CA GLN A 9 3.79 17.81 34.87
C GLN A 9 4.34 17.12 33.62
N ILE A 10 3.53 16.97 32.57
CA ILE A 10 3.98 16.40 31.29
C ILE A 10 4.97 17.35 30.63
N ASN A 11 4.70 18.66 30.59
CA ASN A 11 5.62 19.64 30.00
C ASN A 11 6.96 19.71 30.74
N GLU A 12 6.96 19.62 32.07
CA GLU A 12 8.20 19.53 32.86
C GLU A 12 8.95 18.22 32.58
N LYS A 13 8.25 17.08 32.49
CA LYS A 13 8.88 15.81 32.06
C LYS A 13 9.46 15.89 30.65
N LEU A 14 8.77 16.55 29.70
CA LEU A 14 9.24 16.75 28.33
C LEU A 14 10.44 17.70 28.23
N LYS A 15 10.54 18.70 29.11
CA LYS A 15 11.71 19.58 29.20
C LYS A 15 12.95 18.84 29.72
N HIS A 16 12.76 17.83 30.57
CA HIS A 16 13.84 17.02 31.15
C HIS A 16 14.13 15.73 30.38
N SER A 17 13.26 15.31 29.45
CA SER A 17 13.53 14.15 28.58
C SER A 17 14.58 14.51 27.54
N ASN A 18 15.67 13.74 27.50
CA ASN A 18 16.72 13.91 26.50
C ASN A 18 16.31 13.21 25.19
N PRO A 19 16.03 13.93 24.09
CA PRO A 19 15.59 13.34 22.83
C PRO A 19 16.60 12.33 22.26
N SER A 20 17.87 12.48 22.62
CA SER A 20 18.95 11.56 22.23
C SER A 20 18.79 10.18 22.90
N GLU A 21 18.39 10.13 24.18
CA GLU A 21 18.20 8.87 24.91
C GLU A 21 16.95 8.12 24.44
N GLU A 22 15.85 8.84 24.16
CA GLU A 22 14.66 8.24 23.55
C GLU A 22 14.98 7.69 22.15
N SER A 23 15.68 8.45 21.31
CA SER A 23 16.13 7.97 20.00
C SER A 23 16.99 6.70 20.12
N GLN A 24 17.83 6.59 21.15
CA GLN A 24 18.60 5.37 21.41
C GLN A 24 17.72 4.19 21.87
N LEU A 25 16.64 4.43 22.62
CA LEU A 25 15.66 3.41 22.99
C LEU A 25 14.93 2.87 21.74
N TRP A 26 14.52 3.74 20.83
CA TRP A 26 13.87 3.33 19.57
C TRP A 26 14.81 2.59 18.62
N LYS A 27 16.13 2.82 18.73
CA LYS A 27 17.15 2.02 18.02
C LYS A 27 17.33 0.61 18.61
N LYS A 28 16.82 0.31 19.80
CA LYS A 28 16.88 -1.05 20.37
C LYS A 28 15.88 -1.96 19.64
N ARG A 29 16.38 -3.12 19.20
CA ARG A 29 15.54 -4.14 18.54
C ARG A 29 14.58 -4.74 19.54
N SER A 30 13.29 -4.45 19.38
CA SER A 30 12.23 -4.87 20.28
C SER A 30 11.08 -5.49 19.48
N ILE A 31 10.34 -6.41 20.10
CA ILE A 31 9.07 -6.91 19.56
C ILE A 31 7.97 -5.99 20.10
N TYR A 32 7.31 -5.27 19.19
CA TYR A 32 6.26 -4.33 19.57
C TYR A 32 4.99 -5.06 20.01
N ARG A 33 4.34 -4.51 21.02
CA ARG A 33 2.97 -4.87 21.39
C ARG A 33 2.02 -3.88 20.72
N VAL A 34 1.04 -4.39 19.99
CA VAL A 34 0.02 -3.58 19.34
C VAL A 34 -0.97 -3.07 20.41
N PRO A 35 -1.23 -1.76 20.50
CA PRO A 35 -2.20 -1.21 21.43
C PRO A 35 -3.59 -1.83 21.27
N ALA A 36 -4.32 -1.97 22.38
CA ALA A 36 -5.66 -2.58 22.38
C ALA A 36 -6.63 -1.86 21.42
N CYS A 37 -6.58 -0.53 21.38
CA CYS A 37 -7.41 0.28 20.48
C CYS A 37 -7.19 -0.02 18.99
N VAL A 38 -5.97 -0.44 18.61
CA VAL A 38 -5.67 -0.85 17.22
C VAL A 38 -6.12 -2.30 17.01
N LYS A 39 -5.93 -3.18 18.01
CA LYS A 39 -6.33 -4.59 17.90
C LYS A 39 -7.83 -4.80 17.84
N ASP A 40 -8.62 -3.99 18.55
CA ASP A 40 -10.06 -4.15 18.60
C ASP A 40 -10.75 -3.88 17.26
N LEU A 41 -10.11 -3.12 16.36
CA LEU A 41 -10.58 -2.87 15.01
C LEU A 41 -10.51 -4.14 14.14
N ASN A 42 -9.43 -4.92 14.29
CA ASN A 42 -9.26 -6.19 13.58
C ASN A 42 -8.41 -7.20 14.38
N ARG A 43 -9.05 -7.87 15.34
CA ARG A 43 -8.36 -8.83 16.23
C ARG A 43 -7.70 -9.97 15.48
N LYS A 44 -8.28 -10.39 14.34
CA LYS A 44 -7.77 -11.51 13.54
C LYS A 44 -6.44 -11.18 12.85
N ALA A 45 -6.14 -9.90 12.62
CA ALA A 45 -4.91 -9.47 11.96
C ALA A 45 -3.69 -9.50 12.87
N TYR A 46 -3.88 -9.45 14.19
CA TYR A 46 -2.79 -9.32 15.17
C TYR A 46 -2.63 -10.54 16.08
N LYS A 47 -3.35 -11.62 15.80
CA LYS A 47 -3.36 -12.84 16.61
C LYS A 47 -2.96 -14.04 15.74
N PRO A 48 -1.85 -14.74 16.05
CA PRO A 48 -1.43 -15.89 15.27
C PRO A 48 -2.48 -17.00 15.37
N GLN A 49 -2.60 -17.81 14.32
CA GLN A 49 -3.62 -18.88 14.27
C GLN A 49 -2.99 -20.27 14.21
N VAL A 50 -1.73 -20.36 13.80
CA VAL A 50 -1.03 -21.63 13.60
C VAL A 50 0.14 -21.73 14.55
N VAL A 51 1.02 -20.73 14.62
CA VAL A 51 2.29 -20.88 15.36
C VAL A 51 2.70 -19.59 16.09
N SER A 52 3.05 -19.75 17.36
CA SER A 52 3.69 -18.70 18.15
C SER A 52 5.21 -18.78 18.01
N PHE A 53 5.84 -17.67 17.64
CA PHE A 53 7.28 -17.46 17.58
C PHE A 53 7.78 -16.50 18.66
N GLY A 54 6.93 -15.56 19.06
CA GLY A 54 7.25 -14.52 20.04
C GLY A 54 6.80 -14.86 21.46
N PRO A 55 7.30 -14.13 22.46
CA PRO A 55 6.95 -14.35 23.87
C PRO A 55 5.48 -14.01 24.18
N TYR A 56 4.83 -13.15 23.39
CA TYR A 56 3.49 -12.65 23.70
C TYR A 56 2.36 -13.67 23.52
N HIS A 57 2.56 -14.66 22.65
CA HIS A 57 1.57 -15.71 22.37
C HIS A 57 2.02 -17.09 22.83
N HIS A 58 3.08 -17.15 23.64
CA HIS A 58 3.60 -18.43 24.15
C HIS A 58 2.63 -19.01 25.18
N GLY A 59 2.27 -20.30 25.01
CA GLY A 59 1.38 -21.01 25.93
C GLY A 59 -0.12 -20.70 25.76
N GLU A 60 -0.55 -20.01 24.70
CA GLU A 60 -1.98 -19.85 24.42
C GLU A 60 -2.61 -21.19 23.98
N ASP A 61 -3.72 -21.58 24.63
CA ASP A 61 -4.39 -22.88 24.41
C ASP A 61 -4.64 -23.23 22.94
N GLN A 62 -5.09 -22.26 22.14
CA GLN A 62 -5.39 -22.45 20.71
C GLN A 62 -4.13 -22.73 19.86
N LEU A 63 -2.94 -22.40 20.36
CA LEU A 63 -1.65 -22.57 19.67
C LEU A 63 -0.88 -23.79 20.22
N MET A 64 -1.27 -24.29 21.39
CA MET A 64 -0.68 -25.48 22.04
C MET A 64 -0.58 -26.70 21.12
N PRO A 65 -1.59 -27.04 20.28
CA PRO A 65 -1.45 -28.16 19.36
C PRO A 65 -0.23 -28.03 18.43
N MET A 66 0.10 -26.81 18.01
CA MET A 66 1.29 -26.58 17.20
C MET A 66 2.56 -26.50 18.05
N GLU A 67 2.50 -26.01 19.30
CA GLU A 67 3.66 -25.99 20.21
C GLU A 67 4.22 -27.41 20.45
N GLU A 68 3.35 -28.38 20.77
CA GLU A 68 3.73 -29.79 20.95
C GLU A 68 4.20 -30.46 19.65
N HIS A 69 3.87 -29.85 18.53
CA HIS A 69 4.20 -30.35 17.20
C HIS A 69 5.25 -29.53 16.49
N LYS A 70 5.83 -28.45 17.05
CA LYS A 70 6.80 -27.59 16.34
C LYS A 70 7.91 -28.39 15.66
N GLN A 71 8.48 -29.36 16.38
CA GLN A 71 9.53 -30.23 15.85
C GLN A 71 9.00 -31.23 14.81
N ARG A 72 7.82 -31.82 15.03
CA ARG A 72 7.17 -32.74 14.07
C ARG A 72 6.71 -32.02 12.81
N ALA A 73 6.10 -30.84 12.94
CA ALA A 73 5.69 -29.96 11.87
C ALA A 73 6.88 -29.48 11.07
N LEU A 74 8.00 -29.10 11.72
CA LEU A 74 9.26 -28.80 11.03
C LEU A 74 9.78 -30.02 10.24
N LEU A 75 9.73 -31.22 10.83
CA LEU A 75 10.17 -32.44 10.14
C LEU A 75 9.23 -32.82 8.97
N GLN A 76 7.92 -32.71 9.14
CA GLN A 76 6.92 -32.93 8.10
C GLN A 76 7.08 -31.90 6.97
N PHE A 77 7.32 -30.64 7.34
CA PHE A 77 7.61 -29.52 6.45
C PHE A 77 8.86 -29.79 5.60
N LEU A 78 9.97 -30.20 6.23
CA LEU A 78 11.22 -30.54 5.54
C LEU A 78 11.11 -31.78 4.64
N ARG A 79 10.15 -32.69 4.91
CA ARG A 79 10.05 -33.99 4.23
C ARG A 79 8.91 -34.09 3.21
N SER A 80 7.89 -33.24 3.27
CA SER A 80 6.70 -33.35 2.43
C SER A 80 6.44 -32.09 1.57
N PRO A 81 6.42 -32.23 0.23
CA PRO A 81 5.99 -31.16 -0.67
C PRO A 81 4.56 -30.66 -0.38
N HIS A 82 3.67 -31.56 0.08
CA HIS A 82 2.27 -31.25 0.37
C HIS A 82 2.13 -30.41 1.64
N GLY A 83 2.85 -30.76 2.71
CA GLY A 83 2.88 -29.96 3.94
C GLY A 83 3.42 -28.55 3.69
N THR A 84 4.45 -28.44 2.84
CA THR A 84 4.99 -27.15 2.40
C THR A 84 3.94 -26.31 1.67
N LEU A 85 3.17 -26.89 0.76
CA LEU A 85 2.19 -26.12 -0.03
C LEU A 85 1.06 -25.53 0.84
N HIS A 86 0.52 -26.30 1.79
CA HIS A 86 -0.68 -25.90 2.53
C HIS A 86 -0.40 -25.16 3.83
N MET A 87 0.73 -25.42 4.51
CA MET A 87 1.03 -24.79 5.81
C MET A 87 1.80 -23.48 5.68
N VAL A 88 2.63 -23.33 4.65
CA VAL A 88 3.51 -22.17 4.48
C VAL A 88 2.76 -20.84 4.42
N PRO A 89 1.62 -20.69 3.72
CA PRO A 89 0.89 -19.43 3.71
C PRO A 89 0.48 -18.96 5.12
N TYR A 90 0.02 -19.89 5.97
CA TYR A 90 -0.38 -19.57 7.34
C TYR A 90 0.82 -19.25 8.24
N ILE A 91 1.91 -20.01 8.10
CA ILE A 91 3.15 -19.75 8.83
C ILE A 91 3.71 -18.37 8.44
N LYS A 92 3.75 -18.06 7.13
CA LYS A 92 4.17 -16.75 6.61
C LYS A 92 3.36 -15.61 7.22
N ARG A 93 2.03 -15.76 7.24
CA ARG A 93 1.15 -14.76 7.82
C ARG A 93 1.45 -14.55 9.30
N ASP A 94 1.56 -15.62 10.08
CA ASP A 94 1.83 -15.56 11.52
C ASP A 94 3.22 -14.97 11.82
N MET A 95 4.23 -15.27 11.00
CA MET A 95 5.59 -14.70 11.12
C MET A 95 5.68 -13.21 10.73
N LEU A 96 4.71 -12.66 10.00
CA LEU A 96 4.64 -11.23 9.68
C LEU A 96 3.83 -10.43 10.71
N MET A 97 3.24 -11.08 11.72
CA MET A 97 2.51 -10.37 12.75
C MET A 97 3.46 -9.64 13.70
N LEU A 98 3.17 -8.38 14.00
CA LEU A 98 4.05 -7.52 14.79
C LEU A 98 4.30 -8.06 16.21
N GLU A 99 3.30 -8.69 16.83
CA GLU A 99 3.41 -9.34 18.15
C GLU A 99 4.05 -10.75 18.09
N ASN A 100 4.32 -11.27 16.88
CA ASN A 100 4.79 -12.65 16.66
C ASN A 100 6.08 -12.70 15.81
N GLN A 101 7.02 -11.81 16.12
CA GLN A 101 8.28 -11.68 15.37
C GLN A 101 9.39 -12.57 15.93
N LEU A 102 10.24 -13.07 15.02
CA LEU A 102 11.51 -13.71 15.37
C LEU A 102 12.62 -12.64 15.55
N PRO A 103 13.36 -12.64 16.67
CA PRO A 103 14.49 -11.74 16.84
C PRO A 103 15.59 -12.05 15.80
N LEU A 104 15.94 -11.09 14.94
CA LEU A 104 16.93 -11.31 13.89
C LEU A 104 18.34 -11.67 14.42
N ARG A 105 18.64 -11.35 15.68
CA ARG A 105 19.88 -11.78 16.36
C ARG A 105 19.96 -13.30 16.53
N VAL A 106 18.82 -13.97 16.70
CA VAL A 106 18.76 -15.43 16.75
C VAL A 106 19.14 -16.00 15.39
N LEU A 107 18.57 -15.45 14.29
CA LEU A 107 18.94 -15.87 12.93
C LEU A 107 20.42 -15.62 12.61
N GLU A 108 20.96 -14.47 13.03
CA GLU A 108 22.38 -14.15 12.91
C GLU A 108 23.25 -15.18 13.64
N ARG A 109 22.88 -15.57 14.87
CA ARG A 109 23.60 -16.58 15.63
C ARG A 109 23.50 -17.97 14.99
N LEU A 110 22.33 -18.35 14.50
CA LEU A 110 22.12 -19.65 13.84
C LEU A 110 22.97 -19.77 12.57
N ILE A 111 22.97 -18.74 11.71
CA ILE A 111 23.81 -18.72 10.49
C ILE A 111 25.29 -18.72 10.84
N THR A 112 25.69 -18.02 11.90
CA THR A 112 27.08 -18.02 12.37
C THR A 112 27.52 -19.43 12.79
N VAL A 113 26.67 -20.15 13.51
CA VAL A 113 26.93 -21.53 13.95
C VAL A 113 26.95 -22.49 12.75
N GLU A 114 25.99 -22.36 11.82
CA GLU A 114 25.90 -23.19 10.62
C GLU A 114 27.09 -22.99 9.67
N SER A 115 27.53 -21.74 9.50
CA SER A 115 28.57 -21.39 8.51
C SER A 115 30.00 -21.61 9.03
N GLY A 116 30.19 -21.80 10.34
CA GLY A 116 31.52 -21.98 10.95
C GLY A 116 32.44 -20.75 10.91
N ILE A 117 31.95 -19.58 10.50
CA ILE A 117 32.75 -18.34 10.35
C ILE A 117 32.67 -17.49 11.62
N THR A 118 33.82 -17.13 12.19
CA THR A 118 33.94 -16.24 13.35
C THR A 118 33.55 -14.79 13.01
N VAL A 119 32.97 -14.09 14.00
CA VAL A 119 32.23 -12.82 13.87
C VAL A 119 33.09 -11.62 13.41
N GLU A 120 34.40 -11.76 13.33
CA GLU A 120 35.32 -10.61 13.23
C GLU A 120 35.55 -10.09 11.80
N GLY A 121 35.30 -10.89 10.74
CA GLY A 121 35.43 -10.45 9.33
C GLY A 121 34.15 -10.52 8.48
N GLY A 122 33.05 -11.08 9.01
CA GLY A 122 31.90 -11.54 8.22
C GLY A 122 30.56 -10.84 8.45
N LYS A 123 30.48 -9.83 9.33
CA LYS A 123 29.19 -9.22 9.75
C LYS A 123 28.31 -8.78 8.57
N SER A 124 28.86 -8.08 7.58
CA SER A 124 28.08 -7.64 6.41
C SER A 124 27.56 -8.80 5.57
N LYS A 125 28.32 -9.90 5.46
CA LYS A 125 27.93 -11.08 4.68
C LYS A 125 26.80 -11.86 5.35
N HIS A 126 26.82 -11.96 6.69
CA HIS A 126 25.73 -12.58 7.45
C HIS A 126 24.44 -11.77 7.37
N VAL A 127 24.52 -10.43 7.43
CA VAL A 127 23.33 -9.56 7.29
C VAL A 127 22.66 -9.74 5.93
N ASP A 128 23.45 -9.67 4.87
CA ASP A 128 22.99 -9.90 3.49
C ASP A 128 22.37 -11.30 3.32
N GLN A 129 22.98 -12.33 3.91
CA GLN A 129 22.43 -13.69 3.90
C GLN A 129 21.10 -13.80 4.65
N ILE A 130 20.95 -13.17 5.82
CA ILE A 130 19.67 -13.12 6.56
C ILE A 130 18.58 -12.46 5.72
N HIS A 131 18.89 -11.32 5.10
CA HIS A 131 17.93 -10.60 4.26
C HIS A 131 17.54 -11.45 3.05
N ARG A 132 18.50 -12.11 2.41
CA ARG A 132 18.23 -13.08 1.33
C ARG A 132 17.35 -14.22 1.77
N LEU A 133 17.59 -14.82 2.94
CA LEU A 133 16.76 -15.91 3.45
C LEU A 133 15.32 -15.46 3.68
N ILE A 134 15.14 -14.30 4.33
CA ILE A 134 13.82 -13.71 4.58
C ILE A 134 13.11 -13.40 3.25
N LEU A 135 13.77 -12.69 2.34
CA LEU A 135 13.15 -12.27 1.08
C LEU A 135 12.89 -13.46 0.15
N ARG A 136 13.76 -14.47 0.10
CA ARG A 136 13.49 -15.69 -0.65
C ARG A 136 12.28 -16.45 -0.11
N PHE A 137 12.07 -16.41 1.20
CA PHE A 137 10.90 -17.03 1.81
C PHE A 137 9.61 -16.27 1.45
N TYR A 138 9.58 -14.94 1.55
CA TYR A 138 8.35 -14.16 1.35
C TYR A 138 8.11 -13.67 -0.08
N ALA A 139 9.14 -13.21 -0.76
CA ALA A 139 9.09 -12.53 -2.05
C ALA A 139 10.20 -13.05 -2.98
N PRO A 140 10.12 -14.31 -3.44
CA PRO A 140 11.19 -14.97 -4.20
C PRO A 140 11.52 -14.30 -5.54
N THR A 141 10.60 -13.50 -6.08
CA THR A 141 10.78 -12.75 -7.33
C THR A 141 11.44 -11.38 -7.11
N ARG A 142 11.62 -10.93 -5.87
CA ARG A 142 12.21 -9.63 -5.56
C ARG A 142 13.73 -9.69 -5.44
N SER A 143 14.38 -8.66 -5.97
CA SER A 143 15.81 -8.47 -5.77
C SER A 143 16.11 -8.15 -4.31
N THR A 144 17.17 -8.74 -3.78
CA THR A 144 17.66 -8.46 -2.42
C THR A 144 18.67 -7.32 -2.47
N PRO A 145 18.47 -6.21 -1.76
CA PRO A 145 19.48 -5.17 -1.69
C PRO A 145 20.66 -5.67 -0.89
N VAL A 146 21.87 -5.35 -1.34
CA VAL A 146 23.05 -5.50 -0.49
C VAL A 146 22.96 -4.42 0.59
N THR A 147 22.68 -4.82 1.83
CA THR A 147 22.71 -3.91 2.97
C THR A 147 23.65 -4.43 4.05
N THR A 148 24.38 -3.50 4.65
CA THR A 148 25.31 -3.76 5.74
C THR A 148 24.61 -3.67 7.11
N VAL A 149 23.41 -3.11 7.15
CA VAL A 149 22.64 -2.88 8.38
C VAL A 149 21.52 -3.90 8.50
N LEU A 150 21.59 -4.71 9.55
CA LEU A 150 20.54 -5.68 9.87
C LEU A 150 19.28 -4.94 10.31
N GLY A 151 18.14 -5.32 9.72
CA GLY A 151 16.83 -4.77 10.05
C GLY A 151 16.46 -4.99 11.52
N LEU A 152 15.31 -4.46 11.91
CA LEU A 152 14.84 -4.55 13.29
C LEU A 152 14.21 -5.91 13.58
N HIS A 153 13.37 -6.38 12.66
CA HIS A 153 12.62 -7.64 12.72
C HIS A 153 12.27 -8.10 11.29
N VAL A 154 11.78 -9.32 11.14
CA VAL A 154 11.41 -9.92 9.84
C VAL A 154 10.45 -9.02 9.06
N LEU A 155 9.44 -8.46 9.74
CA LEU A 155 8.48 -7.53 9.15
C LEU A 155 9.12 -6.23 8.63
N ASP A 156 10.18 -5.72 9.27
CA ASP A 156 10.87 -4.50 8.80
C ASP A 156 11.71 -4.78 7.55
N VAL A 157 12.40 -5.92 7.52
CA VAL A 157 13.12 -6.38 6.32
C VAL A 157 12.14 -6.59 5.17
N PHE A 158 11.01 -7.24 5.44
CA PHE A 158 9.96 -7.45 4.46
C PHE A 158 9.35 -6.13 3.97
N ARG A 159 9.03 -5.20 4.87
CA ARG A 159 8.55 -3.85 4.54
C ARG A 159 9.51 -3.14 3.60
N LYS A 160 10.79 -3.07 3.96
CA LYS A 160 11.82 -2.40 3.16
C LYS A 160 11.95 -2.99 1.76
N SER A 161 11.58 -4.25 1.54
CA SER A 161 11.54 -4.85 0.20
C SER A 161 10.53 -4.18 -0.75
N PHE A 162 9.44 -3.64 -0.20
CA PHE A 162 8.42 -2.93 -0.97
C PHE A 162 8.77 -1.46 -1.26
N LEU A 163 9.84 -0.93 -0.67
CA LEU A 163 10.23 0.48 -0.80
C LEU A 163 11.47 0.66 -1.69
N GLN A 164 11.87 -0.40 -2.39
CA GLN A 164 13.06 -0.40 -3.23
C GLN A 164 12.68 -0.10 -4.68
N GLY A 165 12.49 1.19 -4.97
CA GLY A 165 12.43 1.71 -6.34
C GLY A 165 13.76 2.36 -6.75
N PRO A 166 13.99 2.65 -8.05
CA PRO A 166 15.11 3.50 -8.46
C PRO A 166 15.03 4.80 -7.66
N SER A 167 16.03 5.03 -6.81
CA SER A 167 16.10 6.17 -5.90
C SER A 167 15.71 7.44 -6.66
N LYS A 168 14.51 7.96 -6.37
CA LYS A 168 14.27 9.39 -6.54
C LYS A 168 15.23 10.01 -5.54
N ARG A 169 16.43 10.40 -6.00
CA ARG A 169 17.32 11.27 -5.23
C ARG A 169 16.41 12.31 -4.61
N SER A 170 16.38 12.39 -3.27
CA SER A 170 15.70 13.47 -2.57
C SER A 170 16.21 14.77 -3.17
N ALA A 171 15.47 15.33 -4.12
CA ALA A 171 15.60 16.73 -4.45
C ALA A 171 15.27 17.43 -3.13
N ALA A 172 16.26 18.15 -2.59
CA ALA A 172 16.09 18.96 -1.39
C ALA A 172 14.72 19.64 -1.46
N HIS A 173 13.85 19.30 -0.52
CA HIS A 173 12.53 19.91 -0.41
C HIS A 173 12.74 21.40 -0.23
N PRO A 174 12.27 22.27 -1.14
CA PRO A 174 12.13 23.66 -0.80
C PRO A 174 11.04 23.71 0.27
N SER A 175 11.36 24.25 1.44
CA SER A 175 10.38 24.65 2.45
C SER A 175 9.43 25.67 1.81
N HIS A 176 8.31 25.19 1.27
CA HIS A 176 7.30 26.05 0.69
C HIS A 176 6.09 26.11 1.64
N ASN A 177 5.97 27.24 2.32
CA ASN A 177 4.71 27.71 2.88
C ASN A 177 3.70 27.88 1.73
N TYR A 178 2.96 26.83 1.39
CA TYR A 178 1.73 26.97 0.61
C TYR A 178 0.54 27.04 1.56
N PRO A 179 -0.47 27.86 1.25
CA PRO A 179 -1.69 27.90 2.03
C PRO A 179 -2.37 26.53 2.00
N ARG A 180 -2.82 26.12 3.18
CA ARG A 180 -3.66 24.96 3.48
C ARG A 180 -4.58 24.65 2.30
N SER A 181 -4.41 23.48 1.69
CA SER A 181 -5.32 23.01 0.64
C SER A 181 -6.74 23.00 1.21
N ASP A 182 -7.61 23.82 0.63
CA ASP A 182 -9.03 23.81 0.94
C ASP A 182 -9.56 22.37 0.82
N THR A 183 -10.34 21.97 1.80
CA THR A 183 -10.89 20.63 2.04
C THR A 183 -11.90 20.14 0.99
N ASN A 184 -11.82 20.64 -0.25
CA ASN A 184 -12.71 20.32 -1.38
C ASN A 184 -12.03 19.52 -2.50
N ASP A 185 -10.88 18.91 -2.23
CA ASP A 185 -10.23 17.99 -3.16
C ASP A 185 -10.96 16.63 -3.10
N ILE A 186 -12.09 16.55 -3.81
CA ILE A 186 -12.83 15.31 -4.03
C ILE A 186 -11.88 14.32 -4.69
N VAL A 187 -11.47 13.32 -3.91
CA VAL A 187 -10.74 12.18 -4.43
C VAL A 187 -11.72 11.33 -5.23
N ARG A 188 -11.32 11.01 -6.46
CA ARG A 188 -12.18 10.34 -7.45
C ARG A 188 -11.79 8.88 -7.59
N SER A 189 -12.78 8.00 -7.75
CA SER A 189 -12.55 6.56 -7.95
C SER A 189 -11.82 6.29 -9.28
N ALA A 190 -11.24 5.10 -9.46
CA ALA A 190 -10.51 4.76 -10.68
C ALA A 190 -11.39 4.88 -11.94
N MET A 191 -12.66 4.49 -11.85
CA MET A 191 -13.64 4.68 -12.92
C MET A 191 -13.82 6.16 -13.25
N GLU A 192 -14.06 7.01 -12.26
CA GLU A 192 -14.26 8.45 -12.46
C GLU A 192 -13.01 9.13 -13.05
N LEU A 193 -11.82 8.73 -12.59
CA LEU A 193 -10.55 9.20 -13.15
C LEU A 193 -10.41 8.80 -14.63
N ASN A 194 -10.82 7.58 -14.99
CA ASN A 194 -10.83 7.11 -16.38
C ASN A 194 -11.85 7.88 -17.26
N GLU A 195 -13.02 8.18 -16.70
CA GLU A 195 -14.03 9.04 -17.33
C GLU A 195 -13.54 10.50 -17.49
N ALA A 196 -12.68 10.99 -16.60
CA ALA A 196 -12.00 12.28 -16.72
C ALA A 196 -10.81 12.29 -17.71
N GLY A 197 -10.40 11.12 -18.22
CA GLY A 197 -9.39 11.00 -19.28
C GLY A 197 -8.03 10.50 -18.81
N ILE A 198 -7.95 10.08 -17.54
CA ILE A 198 -6.74 9.51 -16.99
C ILE A 198 -6.67 8.03 -17.39
N ARG A 199 -5.53 7.63 -17.96
CA ARG A 199 -5.25 6.24 -18.29
C ARG A 199 -4.40 5.61 -17.19
N PHE A 200 -4.71 4.37 -16.85
CA PHE A 200 -3.96 3.58 -15.88
C PHE A 200 -2.95 2.67 -16.58
N LYS A 201 -1.73 2.59 -16.03
CA LYS A 201 -0.68 1.66 -16.47
C LYS A 201 0.10 1.12 -15.28
N THR A 202 0.69 -0.06 -15.45
CA THR A 202 1.65 -0.59 -14.48
C THR A 202 2.95 0.21 -14.50
N SER A 203 3.51 0.42 -13.32
CA SER A 203 4.83 1.01 -13.14
C SER A 203 5.94 0.03 -13.52
N ARG A 204 7.19 0.50 -13.52
CA ARG A 204 8.35 -0.31 -13.92
C ARG A 204 8.85 -1.21 -12.81
N SER A 205 8.57 -0.84 -11.55
CA SER A 205 8.91 -1.64 -10.38
C SER A 205 7.66 -2.03 -9.60
N ASP A 206 7.82 -3.01 -8.72
CA ASP A 206 6.83 -3.43 -7.72
C ASP A 206 6.99 -2.68 -6.38
N SER A 207 7.76 -1.59 -6.39
CA SER A 207 7.89 -0.68 -5.24
C SER A 207 6.60 0.11 -5.04
N LEU A 208 6.10 0.15 -3.81
CA LEU A 208 4.89 0.90 -3.44
C LEU A 208 5.06 2.41 -3.62
N GLU A 209 6.30 2.90 -3.68
CA GLU A 209 6.63 4.31 -3.94
C GLU A 209 6.66 4.66 -5.43
N ASP A 210 6.62 3.67 -6.33
CA ASP A 210 6.65 3.87 -7.78
C ASP A 210 5.26 4.25 -8.32
N ILE A 211 4.67 5.28 -7.72
CA ILE A 211 3.45 5.93 -8.16
C ILE A 211 3.84 7.24 -8.84
N SER A 212 3.29 7.47 -10.03
CA SER A 212 3.60 8.68 -10.79
C SER A 212 2.49 9.05 -11.76
N PHE A 213 2.33 10.36 -11.98
CA PHE A 213 1.30 10.88 -12.90
C PHE A 213 1.91 11.84 -13.92
N HIS A 214 1.87 11.49 -15.20
CA HIS A 214 2.45 12.30 -16.28
C HIS A 214 1.54 12.25 -17.51
N HIS A 215 1.26 13.41 -18.12
CA HIS A 215 0.52 13.52 -19.39
C HIS A 215 -0.80 12.73 -19.43
N GLY A 216 -1.59 12.75 -18.35
CA GLY A 216 -2.87 12.03 -18.28
C GLY A 216 -2.72 10.51 -18.12
N VAL A 217 -1.54 10.02 -17.73
CA VAL A 217 -1.31 8.61 -17.40
C VAL A 217 -0.88 8.50 -15.94
N LEU A 218 -1.62 7.70 -15.17
CA LEU A 218 -1.30 7.32 -13.80
C LEU A 218 -0.65 5.94 -13.81
N TYR A 219 0.59 5.88 -13.35
CA TYR A 219 1.38 4.66 -13.20
C TYR A 219 1.28 4.17 -11.76
N LEU A 220 0.92 2.91 -11.59
CA LEU A 220 0.79 2.25 -10.28
C LEU A 220 1.59 0.95 -10.24
N PRO A 221 2.26 0.64 -9.13
CA PRO A 221 2.96 -0.62 -8.98
C PRO A 221 1.97 -1.79 -8.98
N PRO A 222 2.30 -2.92 -9.65
CA PRO A 222 1.44 -4.10 -9.65
C PRO A 222 1.39 -4.74 -8.25
N ILE A 223 0.21 -5.18 -7.84
CA ILE A 223 0.00 -5.88 -6.57
C ILE A 223 -0.86 -7.13 -6.76
N VAL A 224 -0.46 -8.21 -6.11
CA VAL A 224 -1.28 -9.42 -5.96
C VAL A 224 -2.05 -9.31 -4.65
N VAL A 225 -3.37 -9.47 -4.71
CA VAL A 225 -4.25 -9.41 -3.55
C VAL A 225 -4.79 -10.80 -3.28
N ASP A 226 -4.44 -11.35 -2.12
CA ASP A 226 -4.79 -12.68 -1.64
C ASP A 226 -5.35 -12.64 -0.20
N ASP A 227 -5.67 -13.80 0.36
CA ASP A 227 -6.27 -13.92 1.69
C ASP A 227 -5.35 -13.46 2.84
N VAL A 228 -4.04 -13.32 2.61
CA VAL A 228 -3.09 -12.85 3.63
C VAL A 228 -2.77 -11.36 3.50
N THR A 229 -3.17 -10.73 2.40
CA THR A 229 -2.85 -9.33 2.07
C THR A 229 -3.38 -8.33 3.10
N GLU A 230 -4.60 -8.51 3.62
CA GLU A 230 -5.18 -7.63 4.64
C GLU A 230 -4.33 -7.66 5.93
N SER A 231 -4.05 -8.87 6.43
CA SER A 231 -3.22 -9.07 7.62
C SER A 231 -1.81 -8.51 7.43
N MET A 232 -1.24 -8.68 6.24
CA MET A 232 0.07 -8.12 5.89
C MET A 232 0.07 -6.59 6.01
N PHE A 233 -0.86 -5.89 5.34
CA PHE A 233 -0.91 -4.43 5.38
C PHE A 233 -1.19 -3.89 6.78
N LEU A 234 -2.12 -4.50 7.53
CA LEU A 234 -2.42 -4.09 8.91
C LEU A 234 -1.21 -4.18 9.84
N ASN A 235 -0.37 -5.19 9.69
CA ASN A 235 0.85 -5.32 10.49
C ASN A 235 1.94 -4.35 10.02
N LEU A 236 2.08 -4.12 8.71
CA LEU A 236 3.02 -3.13 8.18
C LEU A 236 2.68 -1.71 8.61
N MET A 237 1.41 -1.31 8.51
CA MET A 237 0.93 0.01 8.95
C MET A 237 1.04 0.15 10.48
N ALA A 238 0.73 -0.90 11.24
CA ALA A 238 0.92 -0.88 12.69
C ALA A 238 2.41 -0.68 13.06
N PHE A 239 3.33 -1.30 12.32
CA PHE A 239 4.76 -1.08 12.50
C PHE A 239 5.15 0.37 12.19
N GLU A 240 4.71 0.94 11.05
CA GLU A 240 4.96 2.34 10.70
C GLU A 240 4.47 3.30 11.79
N ARG A 241 3.28 3.04 12.33
CA ARG A 241 2.68 3.84 13.40
C ARG A 241 3.42 3.74 14.73
N LEU A 242 4.00 2.59 15.05
CA LEU A 242 4.63 2.33 16.35
C LEU A 242 6.14 2.60 16.37
N HIS A 243 6.81 2.64 15.23
CA HIS A 243 8.26 2.78 15.15
C HIS A 243 8.69 4.14 14.61
N VAL A 244 9.29 4.95 15.49
CA VAL A 244 9.84 6.26 15.14
C VAL A 244 10.90 6.10 14.03
N GLY A 245 10.72 6.83 12.93
CA GLY A 245 11.63 6.79 11.78
C GLY A 245 11.39 5.65 10.79
N ALA A 246 10.33 4.84 10.96
CA ALA A 246 9.91 3.89 9.93
C ALA A 246 9.42 4.60 8.65
N GLY A 247 8.83 5.78 8.79
CA GLY A 247 8.12 6.49 7.72
C GLY A 247 6.68 5.99 7.58
N ASN A 248 5.97 6.50 6.57
CA ASN A 248 4.53 6.25 6.35
C ASN A 248 4.23 5.75 4.93
N GLN A 249 5.22 5.18 4.23
CA GLN A 249 5.13 4.83 2.81
C GLN A 249 4.05 3.79 2.52
N VAL A 250 3.97 2.72 3.31
CA VAL A 250 2.96 1.67 3.15
C VAL A 250 1.57 2.23 3.45
N THR A 251 1.45 2.98 4.54
CA THR A 251 0.21 3.64 4.95
C THR A 251 -0.29 4.60 3.87
N SER A 252 0.60 5.40 3.29
CA SER A 252 0.28 6.34 2.22
C SER A 252 -0.13 5.61 0.93
N TYR A 253 0.52 4.50 0.59
CA TYR A 253 0.12 3.65 -0.53
C TYR A 253 -1.28 3.09 -0.33
N VAL A 254 -1.57 2.50 0.84
CA VAL A 254 -2.88 1.92 1.16
C VAL A 254 -3.98 2.97 1.06
N PHE A 255 -3.74 4.16 1.62
CA PHE A 255 -4.68 5.28 1.52
C PHE A 255 -4.89 5.75 0.07
N PHE A 256 -3.82 5.80 -0.73
CA PHE A 256 -3.94 6.13 -2.16
C PHE A 256 -4.79 5.08 -2.91
N MET A 257 -4.58 3.79 -2.62
CA MET A 257 -5.32 2.71 -3.28
C MET A 257 -6.80 2.69 -2.87
N ASP A 258 -7.11 2.89 -1.59
CA ASP A 258 -8.48 3.03 -1.06
C ASP A 258 -9.24 4.16 -1.78
N ASN A 259 -8.61 5.32 -1.89
CA ASN A 259 -9.14 6.48 -2.60
C ASN A 259 -9.54 6.21 -4.06
N ILE A 260 -8.81 5.35 -4.78
CA ILE A 260 -9.13 5.00 -6.16
C ILE A 260 -10.00 3.74 -6.27
N ILE A 261 -10.15 2.94 -5.21
CA ILE A 261 -10.94 1.71 -5.20
C ILE A 261 -12.16 1.91 -4.30
N ASP A 262 -13.25 2.42 -4.85
CA ASP A 262 -14.51 2.52 -4.10
C ASP A 262 -15.41 1.28 -4.32
N SER A 263 -15.37 0.71 -5.53
CA SER A 263 -16.28 -0.35 -5.96
C SER A 263 -15.59 -1.49 -6.70
N SER A 264 -16.32 -2.59 -6.92
CA SER A 264 -15.83 -3.71 -7.73
C SER A 264 -15.54 -3.31 -9.19
N LYS A 265 -16.17 -2.25 -9.71
CA LYS A 265 -15.90 -1.76 -11.07
C LYS A 265 -14.51 -1.12 -11.17
N ASP A 266 -14.09 -0.42 -10.11
CA ASP A 266 -12.74 0.17 -10.03
C ASP A 266 -11.69 -0.94 -10.00
N VAL A 267 -11.92 -1.99 -9.21
CA VAL A 267 -11.04 -3.18 -9.19
C VAL A 267 -11.00 -3.85 -10.56
N ALA A 268 -12.14 -4.06 -11.21
CA ALA A 268 -12.19 -4.67 -12.54
C ALA A 268 -11.38 -3.87 -13.57
N LEU A 269 -11.48 -2.53 -13.53
CA LEU A 269 -10.68 -1.65 -14.38
C LEU A 269 -9.18 -1.79 -14.11
N LEU A 270 -8.76 -1.76 -12.84
CA LEU A 270 -7.35 -1.86 -12.45
C LEU A 270 -6.77 -3.26 -12.74
N ASN A 271 -7.58 -4.31 -12.59
CA ASN A 271 -7.24 -5.68 -12.95
C ASN A 271 -7.04 -5.83 -14.46
N ALA A 272 -7.94 -5.27 -15.28
CA ALA A 272 -7.78 -5.23 -16.73
C ALA A 272 -6.52 -4.46 -17.20
N LYS A 273 -5.92 -3.63 -16.34
CA LYS A 273 -4.64 -2.94 -16.61
C LYS A 273 -3.43 -3.63 -15.99
N GLY A 274 -3.61 -4.78 -15.34
CA GLY A 274 -2.55 -5.55 -14.70
C GLY A 274 -2.00 -4.92 -13.41
N ILE A 275 -2.69 -3.92 -12.86
CA ILE A 275 -2.27 -3.22 -11.64
C ILE A 275 -2.67 -4.04 -10.40
N ILE A 276 -3.86 -4.65 -10.42
CA ILE A 276 -4.35 -5.52 -9.35
C ILE A 276 -4.51 -6.93 -9.90
N GLN A 277 -3.86 -7.91 -9.30
CA GLN A 277 -4.08 -9.32 -9.59
C GLN A 277 -4.93 -9.90 -8.46
N ASN A 278 -6.19 -10.19 -8.76
CA ASN A 278 -7.16 -10.67 -7.78
C ASN A 278 -7.03 -12.19 -7.55
N ALA A 279 -6.57 -12.58 -6.37
CA ALA A 279 -6.51 -13.96 -5.89
C ALA A 279 -7.43 -14.22 -4.68
N VAL A 280 -8.26 -13.26 -4.27
CA VAL A 280 -9.27 -13.39 -3.19
C VAL A 280 -10.58 -14.00 -3.70
N GLY A 281 -10.79 -13.99 -5.02
CA GLY A 281 -11.91 -14.68 -5.68
C GLY A 281 -13.06 -13.79 -6.16
N SER A 282 -13.10 -12.49 -5.78
CA SER A 282 -14.04 -11.54 -6.40
C SER A 282 -13.56 -10.10 -6.29
N ASP A 283 -13.91 -9.26 -7.27
CA ASP A 283 -13.52 -7.84 -7.28
C ASP A 283 -14.16 -7.06 -6.13
N LYS A 284 -15.35 -7.50 -5.68
CA LYS A 284 -16.02 -6.96 -4.50
C LYS A 284 -15.23 -7.22 -3.21
N ALA A 285 -14.60 -8.40 -3.08
CA ALA A 285 -13.78 -8.72 -1.92
C ALA A 285 -12.54 -7.82 -1.84
N VAL A 286 -11.88 -7.57 -2.99
CA VAL A 286 -10.74 -6.66 -3.06
C VAL A 286 -11.12 -5.22 -2.71
N ALA A 287 -12.24 -4.70 -3.25
CA ALA A 287 -12.71 -3.37 -2.90
C ALA A 287 -13.01 -3.24 -1.40
N LYS A 288 -13.70 -4.24 -0.83
CA LYS A 288 -13.97 -4.29 0.61
C LYS A 288 -12.70 -4.33 1.45
N LEU A 289 -11.64 -5.00 0.99
CA LEU A 289 -10.36 -5.09 1.67
C LEU A 289 -9.68 -3.72 1.75
N PHE A 290 -9.55 -2.98 0.64
CA PHE A 290 -8.93 -1.65 0.71
C PHE A 290 -9.75 -0.67 1.57
N ASN A 291 -11.08 -0.71 1.45
CA ASN A 291 -11.99 0.09 2.26
C ASN A 291 -12.03 -0.31 3.74
N SER A 292 -11.58 -1.52 4.10
CA SER A 292 -11.40 -1.90 5.51
C SER A 292 -10.08 -1.41 6.08
N LEU A 293 -9.01 -1.42 5.27
CA LEU A 293 -7.68 -1.00 5.68
C LEU A 293 -7.59 0.51 6.01
N SER A 294 -8.38 1.35 5.34
CA SER A 294 -8.32 2.82 5.46
C SER A 294 -9.06 3.42 6.65
N LYS A 295 -9.93 2.67 7.33
CA LYS A 295 -10.89 3.20 8.32
C LYS A 295 -10.30 3.99 9.50
N ASP A 296 -9.03 3.76 9.83
CA ASP A 296 -8.35 4.38 10.97
C ASP A 296 -6.93 4.85 10.63
N VAL A 297 -6.68 5.10 9.34
CA VAL A 297 -5.39 5.58 8.84
C VAL A 297 -5.26 7.08 9.08
N THR A 298 -4.31 7.48 9.93
CA THR A 298 -3.87 8.86 10.07
C THR A 298 -2.70 9.10 9.12
N LEU A 299 -2.88 9.98 8.14
CA LEU A 299 -1.77 10.42 7.29
C LEU A 299 -1.10 11.66 7.86
N ASP A 300 0.23 11.69 7.81
CA ASP A 300 0.96 12.95 7.84
C ASP A 300 0.73 13.66 6.50
N GLN A 301 0.18 14.87 6.58
CA GLN A 301 0.15 15.80 5.45
C GLN A 301 1.61 16.12 5.06
N ASP A 302 1.91 16.19 3.76
CA ASP A 302 3.24 16.48 3.15
C ASP A 302 4.04 15.28 2.57
N GLY A 303 3.41 14.12 2.38
CA GLY A 303 4.06 12.95 1.75
C GLY A 303 4.22 13.03 0.21
N PRO A 304 5.10 12.22 -0.42
CA PRO A 304 5.32 12.21 -1.88
C PRO A 304 4.08 11.92 -2.73
N LEU A 305 3.08 11.23 -2.17
CA LEU A 305 1.81 10.93 -2.83
C LEU A 305 0.85 12.12 -2.86
N ASP A 306 1.02 13.09 -1.98
CA ASP A 306 0.24 14.33 -2.00
C ASP A 306 0.46 15.10 -3.31
N GLU A 307 1.72 15.16 -3.77
CA GLU A 307 2.05 15.76 -5.06
C GLU A 307 1.37 15.03 -6.24
N VAL A 308 1.28 13.70 -6.17
CA VAL A 308 0.56 12.92 -7.20
C VAL A 308 -0.93 13.26 -7.18
N HIS A 309 -1.56 13.25 -6.00
CA HIS A 309 -2.97 13.64 -5.84
C HIS A 309 -3.23 15.03 -6.39
N ARG A 310 -2.40 16.01 -6.04
CA ARG A 310 -2.50 17.40 -6.52
C ARG A 310 -2.45 17.48 -8.04
N ARG A 311 -1.53 16.76 -8.68
CA ARG A 311 -1.40 16.75 -10.15
C ARG A 311 -2.59 16.08 -10.83
N VAL A 312 -3.07 14.97 -10.27
CA VAL A 312 -4.26 14.24 -10.74
C VAL A 312 -5.49 15.14 -10.63
N ASN A 313 -5.72 15.77 -9.49
CA ASN A 313 -6.84 16.66 -9.27
C ASN A 313 -6.78 17.90 -10.18
N LYS A 314 -5.60 18.54 -10.31
CA LYS A 314 -5.37 19.65 -11.26
C LYS A 314 -5.68 19.25 -12.70
N TYR A 315 -5.34 18.03 -13.11
CA TYR A 315 -5.68 17.53 -14.44
C TYR A 315 -7.20 17.39 -14.61
N CYS A 316 -7.89 16.80 -13.64
CA CYS A 316 -9.34 16.60 -13.69
C CYS A 316 -10.13 17.92 -13.69
N ARG A 317 -9.63 18.96 -13.00
CA ARG A 317 -10.26 20.29 -12.95
C ARG A 317 -10.15 21.10 -14.25
N LYS A 318 -9.37 20.65 -15.25
CA LYS A 318 -9.37 21.31 -16.57
C LYS A 318 -10.76 21.23 -17.20
N SER A 319 -11.26 22.35 -17.71
CA SER A 319 -12.65 22.48 -18.22
C SER A 319 -13.03 21.39 -19.22
N TRP A 320 -12.13 21.05 -20.15
CA TRP A 320 -12.34 19.97 -21.12
C TRP A 320 -12.52 18.59 -20.47
N ASN A 321 -11.72 18.28 -19.45
CA ASN A 321 -11.76 16.99 -18.76
C ASN A 321 -13.02 16.86 -17.90
N MET A 322 -13.43 17.96 -17.27
CA MET A 322 -14.69 18.04 -16.55
C MET A 322 -15.90 17.88 -17.48
N TRP A 323 -15.88 18.54 -18.64
CA TRP A 323 -16.91 18.35 -19.67
C TRP A 323 -16.97 16.92 -20.18
N ARG A 324 -15.81 16.29 -20.44
CA ARG A 324 -15.72 14.90 -20.86
C ARG A 324 -16.30 13.94 -19.82
N ALA A 325 -15.94 14.11 -18.54
CA ALA A 325 -16.47 13.30 -17.45
C ALA A 325 -18.00 13.42 -17.36
N ASN A 326 -18.52 14.66 -17.38
CA ASN A 326 -19.96 14.92 -17.36
C ASN A 326 -20.68 14.31 -18.57
N LEU A 327 -20.09 14.39 -19.76
CA LEU A 327 -20.64 13.80 -20.99
C LEU A 327 -20.73 12.27 -20.87
N ILE A 328 -19.65 11.62 -20.43
CA ILE A 328 -19.63 10.16 -20.25
C ILE A 328 -20.65 9.72 -19.20
N HIS A 329 -20.66 10.40 -18.04
CA HIS A 329 -21.54 10.07 -16.94
C HIS A 329 -23.03 10.22 -17.32
N THR A 330 -23.38 11.25 -18.11
CA THR A 330 -24.77 11.56 -18.47
C THR A 330 -25.27 10.72 -19.64
N TYR A 331 -24.46 10.54 -20.68
CA TYR A 331 -24.92 9.95 -21.95
C TYR A 331 -24.48 8.51 -22.17
N PHE A 332 -23.30 8.12 -21.70
CA PHE A 332 -22.73 6.80 -22.00
C PHE A 332 -23.03 5.73 -20.94
N ARG A 333 -23.67 6.12 -19.81
CA ARG A 333 -24.13 5.17 -18.78
C ARG A 333 -25.52 4.60 -19.04
N SER A 334 -26.34 5.31 -19.81
CA SER A 334 -27.69 4.87 -20.22
C SER A 334 -27.72 4.63 -21.74
N PRO A 335 -28.01 3.40 -22.20
CA PRO A 335 -28.09 3.11 -23.63
C PRO A 335 -29.04 4.06 -24.38
N TRP A 336 -30.15 4.45 -23.74
CA TRP A 336 -31.14 5.37 -24.30
C TRP A 336 -30.63 6.80 -24.41
N ALA A 337 -29.85 7.27 -23.44
CA ALA A 337 -29.26 8.60 -23.50
C ALA A 337 -28.23 8.71 -24.63
N PHE A 338 -27.43 7.65 -24.84
CA PHE A 338 -26.52 7.56 -25.97
C PHE A 338 -27.28 7.57 -27.31
N LEU A 339 -28.33 6.75 -27.45
CA LEU A 339 -29.15 6.71 -28.66
C LEU A 339 -29.80 8.08 -28.94
N SER A 340 -30.31 8.75 -27.92
CA SER A 340 -30.88 10.10 -28.04
C SER A 340 -29.84 11.12 -28.49
N LEU A 341 -28.62 11.06 -27.93
CA LEU A 341 -27.52 11.95 -28.33
C LEU A 341 -27.10 11.69 -29.78
N ALA A 342 -26.99 10.41 -30.19
CA ALA A 342 -26.64 10.03 -31.55
C ALA A 342 -27.68 10.49 -32.57
N ALA A 343 -28.97 10.33 -32.25
CA ALA A 343 -30.07 10.82 -33.08
C ALA A 343 -30.03 12.35 -33.22
N ALA A 344 -29.80 13.09 -32.13
CA ALA A 344 -29.68 14.54 -32.16
C ALA A 344 -28.51 15.02 -33.03
N ILE A 345 -27.33 14.38 -32.92
CA ILE A 345 -26.15 14.68 -33.76
C ILE A 345 -26.44 14.38 -35.24
N PHE A 346 -27.08 13.25 -35.51
CA PHE A 346 -27.45 12.87 -36.88
C PHE A 346 -28.41 13.87 -37.52
N LEU A 347 -29.45 14.27 -36.79
CA LEU A 347 -30.40 15.30 -37.23
C LEU A 347 -29.70 16.65 -37.46
N LEU A 348 -28.79 17.06 -36.56
CA LEU A 348 -28.00 18.28 -36.74
C LEU A 348 -27.15 18.21 -38.04
N ALA A 349 -26.48 17.09 -38.30
CA ALA A 349 -25.69 16.92 -39.52
C ALA A 349 -26.56 17.02 -40.78
N LEU A 350 -27.76 16.43 -40.77
CA LEU A 350 -28.73 16.57 -41.84
C LEU A 350 -29.16 18.03 -42.04
N THR A 351 -29.43 18.79 -40.97
CA THR A 351 -29.80 20.20 -41.08
C THR A 351 -28.67 21.06 -41.65
N ILE A 352 -27.42 20.80 -41.28
CA ILE A 352 -26.26 21.49 -41.85
C ILE A 352 -26.13 21.18 -43.34
N ALA A 353 -26.23 19.90 -43.72
CA ALA A 353 -26.19 19.50 -45.12
C ALA A 353 -27.32 20.17 -45.93
N GLN A 354 -28.55 20.14 -45.42
CA GLN A 354 -29.69 20.84 -46.03
C GLN A 354 -29.42 22.34 -46.20
N THR A 355 -28.89 22.99 -45.17
CA THR A 355 -28.56 24.42 -45.22
C THR A 355 -27.49 24.72 -46.27
N VAL A 356 -26.43 23.90 -46.35
CA VAL A 356 -25.36 24.03 -47.35
C VAL A 356 -25.92 23.85 -48.77
N TYR A 357 -26.69 22.80 -49.03
CA TYR A 357 -27.31 22.58 -50.35
C TYR A 357 -28.33 23.65 -50.74
N THR A 358 -28.94 24.33 -49.76
CA THR A 358 -29.88 25.43 -50.01
C THR A 358 -29.15 26.74 -50.33
N ILE A 359 -27.98 26.98 -49.74
CA ILE A 359 -27.21 28.22 -49.92
C ILE A 359 -26.25 28.15 -51.13
N LEU A 360 -25.70 26.98 -51.45
CA LEU A 360 -24.78 26.80 -52.59
C LEU A 360 -25.31 27.34 -53.94
N PRO A 361 -26.58 27.10 -54.32
CA PRO A 361 -27.15 27.63 -55.56
C PRO A 361 -27.27 29.16 -55.57
N TYR A 362 -27.35 29.79 -54.39
CA TYR A 362 -27.43 31.24 -54.28
C TYR A 362 -26.08 31.92 -54.59
N TYR A 363 -24.96 31.28 -54.22
CA TYR A 363 -23.62 31.80 -54.52
C TYR A 363 -23.13 31.46 -55.93
N ASN A 364 -23.54 30.31 -56.49
CA ASN A 364 -23.19 29.93 -57.87
C ASN A 364 -23.92 30.73 -58.95
N ASN A 365 -24.91 31.56 -58.60
CA ASN A 365 -25.65 32.43 -59.52
C ASN A 365 -25.24 33.92 -59.43
N VAL A 366 -24.20 34.26 -58.64
CA VAL A 366 -23.75 35.66 -58.40
C VAL A 366 -22.29 35.89 -58.87
N CYS A 367 -21.68 34.94 -59.58
CA CYS A 367 -20.52 35.15 -60.45
C CYS A 367 -20.94 34.94 -61.90
#